data_AF-A0A9Q0NXZ3-F1
#
_entry.id   AF-A0A9Q0NXZ3-F1
#
_cell.length_a   1.000
_cell.length_b   1.000
_cell.length_c   1.000
_cell.angle_alpha   90.00
_cell.angle_beta   90.00
_cell.angle_gamma   90.00
#
_symmetry.space_group_name_H-M   'P 1'
#
loop_
_entity.id
_entity.type
_entity.pdbx_description
1 polymer ?
#
loop_
_entity_poly.entity_id
_entity_poly.type
_entity_poly.pdbx_seq_one_letter_code
_entity_poly.pdbx_strand_id
1 'polypeptide(L)'
;MVNDEGWCFDDVASLRIDHFMRIITAIRAKGTKPEIIGKCIMRYAERWLPGIDAELEGLRGYGYGKNELHFSILIGRKEDEGIVHSKEQKNIIESLVSILPPQPEAVPCKFLLEILKMAMVYSASQALISELEKRAGMMLENANVNDLLIPNYKSEEQGKMAKPLEQRTMHNTDVVRRIVEYFLMHEQEQQQLPLTSGKSSVSKLLDNYLAEVAKDPNLSITKFQVLAEALPEKARTCDDGIYRAIDTYLKTHPSLSEYDRKRLCKIMNCGKLSLDACMHAAQNERLPLRTVIQVLFSEQVKMRAAMQGKDPAASDNNSEQEITQTSTKTEIMTLRAELENVKTQMTELQRDYF
;
A
#
# COMPACT_ATOMS: atom_id res chain seq x y z
N MET A 1 -35.81 10.51 19.31
CA MET A 1 -35.81 11.16 17.99
C MET A 1 -35.34 10.11 17.01
N VAL A 2 -36.30 9.51 16.31
CA VAL A 2 -36.08 8.38 15.39
C VAL A 2 -35.50 8.92 14.08
N ASN A 3 -34.58 8.15 13.47
CA ASN A 3 -33.94 8.40 12.18
C ASN A 3 -34.94 8.87 11.09
N ASP A 4 -35.06 10.18 10.90
CA ASP A 4 -35.88 10.77 9.83
C ASP A 4 -35.05 11.05 8.56
N GLU A 5 -33.73 10.88 8.63
CA GLU A 5 -32.84 11.09 7.48
C GLU A 5 -32.86 9.90 6.50
N GLY A 6 -32.98 8.66 7.02
CA GLY A 6 -32.84 7.43 6.23
C GLY A 6 -33.94 7.21 5.19
N TRP A 7 -35.21 7.48 5.55
CA TRP A 7 -36.36 7.19 4.69
C TRP A 7 -36.36 8.06 3.41
N CYS A 8 -35.98 9.34 3.51
CA CYS A 8 -35.89 10.21 2.34
C CYS A 8 -34.87 9.71 1.30
N PHE A 9 -33.78 9.06 1.73
CA PHE A 9 -32.74 8.60 0.82
C PHE A 9 -33.20 7.45 -0.07
N ASP A 10 -34.00 6.52 0.44
CA ASP A 10 -34.46 5.36 -0.34
C ASP A 10 -35.47 5.74 -1.42
N ASP A 11 -36.37 6.67 -1.10
CA ASP A 11 -37.37 7.19 -2.03
C ASP A 11 -36.69 8.02 -3.14
N VAL A 12 -35.73 8.87 -2.78
CA VAL A 12 -34.94 9.65 -3.75
C VAL A 12 -34.04 8.74 -4.59
N ALA A 13 -33.50 7.67 -4.01
CA ALA A 13 -32.69 6.68 -4.72
C ALA A 13 -33.49 5.84 -5.72
N SER A 14 -34.83 5.78 -5.61
CA SER A 14 -35.69 5.07 -6.57
C SER A 14 -35.91 5.82 -7.89
N LEU A 15 -35.52 7.09 -7.96
CA LEU A 15 -35.80 7.95 -9.10
C LEU A 15 -34.85 7.71 -10.28
N ARG A 16 -35.31 8.06 -11.50
CA ARG A 16 -34.44 8.12 -12.68
C ARG A 16 -33.34 9.17 -12.47
N ILE A 17 -32.18 8.94 -13.08
CA ILE A 17 -30.96 9.71 -12.85
C ILE A 17 -31.14 11.22 -13.01
N ASP A 18 -31.91 11.66 -14.00
CA ASP A 18 -32.22 13.06 -14.27
C ASP A 18 -33.03 13.74 -13.14
N HIS A 19 -33.94 13.01 -12.50
CA HIS A 19 -34.69 13.52 -11.34
C HIS A 19 -33.83 13.53 -10.09
N PHE A 20 -33.04 12.47 -9.88
CA PHE A 20 -32.08 12.37 -8.79
C PHE A 20 -31.08 13.53 -8.82
N MET A 21 -30.46 13.81 -9.97
CA MET A 21 -29.52 14.93 -10.15
C MET A 21 -30.15 16.28 -9.77
N ARG A 22 -31.39 16.54 -10.21
CA ARG A 22 -32.08 17.80 -9.91
C ARG A 22 -32.34 17.96 -8.42
N ILE A 23 -32.73 16.88 -7.73
CA ILE A 23 -32.94 16.88 -6.28
C ILE A 23 -31.61 17.10 -5.56
N ILE A 24 -30.55 16.36 -5.91
CA ILE A 24 -29.23 16.53 -5.28
C ILE A 24 -28.68 17.94 -5.50
N THR A 25 -28.85 18.50 -6.70
CA THR A 25 -28.44 19.89 -7.01
C THR A 25 -29.20 20.91 -6.17
N ALA A 26 -30.52 20.71 -5.98
CA ALA A 26 -31.34 21.57 -5.14
C ALA A 26 -30.98 21.44 -3.64
N ILE A 27 -30.70 20.21 -3.17
CA ILE A 27 -30.24 19.95 -1.80
C ILE A 27 -28.88 20.63 -1.55
N ARG A 28 -27.95 20.54 -2.51
CA ARG A 28 -26.67 21.24 -2.46
C ARG A 28 -26.83 22.76 -2.40
N ALA A 29 -27.73 23.33 -3.22
CA ALA A 29 -28.01 24.77 -3.21
C ALA A 29 -28.61 25.27 -1.89
N LYS A 30 -29.29 24.39 -1.13
CA LYS A 30 -29.81 24.69 0.22
C LYS A 30 -28.74 24.65 1.31
N GLY A 31 -27.49 24.32 1.01
CA GLY A 31 -26.40 24.29 1.97
C GLY A 31 -26.33 23.03 2.83
N THR A 32 -26.93 21.92 2.37
CA THR A 32 -26.80 20.62 3.06
C THR A 32 -25.34 20.17 3.10
N LYS A 33 -24.95 19.52 4.20
CA LYS A 33 -23.57 19.02 4.40
C LYS A 33 -23.16 18.06 3.26
N PRO A 34 -21.90 18.15 2.77
CA PRO A 34 -21.42 17.31 1.68
C PRO A 34 -21.46 15.81 2.02
N GLU A 35 -21.26 15.44 3.28
CA GLU A 35 -21.37 14.05 3.78
C GLU A 35 -22.76 13.44 3.53
N ILE A 36 -23.82 14.23 3.72
CA ILE A 36 -25.20 13.77 3.51
C ILE A 36 -25.44 13.56 2.02
N ILE A 37 -24.97 14.50 1.19
CA ILE A 37 -25.07 14.40 -0.26
C ILE A 37 -24.30 13.17 -0.78
N GLY A 38 -23.10 12.93 -0.25
CA GLY A 38 -22.30 11.75 -0.55
C GLY A 38 -23.02 10.44 -0.19
N LYS A 39 -23.63 10.36 1.00
CA LYS A 39 -24.47 9.21 1.39
C LYS A 39 -25.63 8.98 0.41
N CYS A 40 -26.33 10.03 -0.04
CA CYS A 40 -27.37 9.88 -1.07
C CYS A 40 -26.82 9.28 -2.37
N ILE A 41 -25.68 9.79 -2.83
CA ILE A 41 -25.02 9.34 -4.07
C ILE A 41 -24.58 7.88 -3.94
N MET A 42 -24.01 7.49 -2.80
CA MET A 42 -23.62 6.11 -2.53
C MET A 42 -24.82 5.17 -2.54
N ARG A 43 -25.92 5.54 -1.84
CA ARG A 43 -27.16 4.75 -1.85
C ARG A 43 -27.77 4.62 -3.24
N TYR A 44 -27.73 5.69 -4.03
CA TYR A 44 -28.14 5.62 -5.43
C TYR A 44 -27.27 4.65 -6.23
N ALA A 45 -25.95 4.75 -6.07
CA ALA A 45 -24.99 3.91 -6.76
C ALA A 45 -25.16 2.42 -6.40
N GLU A 46 -25.30 2.08 -5.11
CA GLU A 46 -25.58 0.72 -4.63
C GLU A 46 -26.82 0.11 -5.28
N ARG A 47 -27.86 0.93 -5.49
CA ARG A 47 -29.12 0.47 -6.08
C ARG A 47 -29.05 0.28 -7.59
N TRP A 48 -28.34 1.16 -8.31
CA TRP A 48 -28.38 1.22 -9.77
C TRP A 48 -27.14 0.65 -10.47
N LEU A 49 -26.05 0.41 -9.73
CA LEU A 49 -24.79 -0.09 -10.27
C LEU A 49 -24.47 -1.47 -9.65
N PRO A 50 -24.83 -2.58 -10.33
CA PRO A 50 -24.55 -3.92 -9.85
C PRO A 50 -23.03 -4.15 -9.75
N GLY A 51 -22.54 -4.50 -8.55
CA GLY A 51 -21.13 -4.79 -8.30
C GLY A 51 -20.40 -3.80 -7.40
N ILE A 52 -21.03 -2.69 -6.97
CA ILE A 52 -20.45 -1.79 -5.95
C ILE A 52 -20.34 -2.48 -4.58
N ASP A 53 -21.30 -3.35 -4.24
CA ASP A 53 -21.32 -4.08 -2.95
C ASP A 53 -20.74 -5.51 -3.04
N ALA A 54 -20.13 -5.89 -4.16
CA ALA A 54 -19.49 -7.20 -4.30
C ALA A 54 -18.14 -7.16 -3.57
N GLU A 55 -18.17 -7.38 -2.26
CA GLU A 55 -16.99 -7.52 -1.41
C GLU A 55 -15.94 -8.40 -2.11
N LEU A 56 -14.80 -7.78 -2.40
CA LEU A 56 -13.62 -8.39 -3.03
C LEU A 56 -12.90 -9.37 -2.07
N GLU A 57 -13.63 -10.02 -1.16
CA GLU A 57 -13.12 -10.70 0.06
C GLU A 57 -12.63 -12.13 -0.16
N GLY A 58 -12.09 -12.44 -1.34
CA GLY A 58 -11.62 -13.80 -1.64
C GLY A 58 -10.13 -13.96 -1.94
N LEU A 59 -9.28 -12.93 -1.87
CA LEU A 59 -7.87 -13.04 -2.31
C LEU A 59 -6.90 -13.48 -1.20
N ARG A 60 -7.02 -14.75 -0.76
CA ARG A 60 -5.89 -15.49 -0.20
C ARG A 60 -5.74 -16.81 -0.95
N GLY A 61 -4.83 -16.82 -1.91
CA GLY A 61 -4.37 -18.06 -2.54
C GLY A 61 -4.69 -18.14 -4.02
N TYR A 62 -3.77 -18.75 -4.75
CA TYR A 62 -3.90 -19.14 -6.15
C TYR A 62 -5.29 -19.72 -6.44
N GLY A 63 -6.08 -18.99 -7.25
CA GLY A 63 -7.38 -19.45 -7.74
C GLY A 63 -8.38 -18.32 -7.93
N TYR A 64 -8.22 -17.51 -9.00
CA TYR A 64 -9.17 -16.43 -9.30
C TYR A 64 -9.79 -16.60 -10.69
N GLY A 65 -11.00 -17.15 -10.68
CA GLY A 65 -11.96 -17.07 -11.79
C GLY A 65 -13.33 -16.53 -11.37
N LYS A 66 -13.67 -16.44 -10.07
CA LYS A 66 -15.07 -16.16 -9.68
C LYS A 66 -15.54 -14.73 -9.92
N ASN A 67 -14.70 -13.72 -9.72
CA ASN A 67 -15.12 -12.31 -9.82
C ASN A 67 -15.02 -11.79 -11.26
N GLU A 68 -13.99 -12.19 -12.01
CA GLU A 68 -13.93 -11.96 -13.46
C GLU A 68 -15.06 -12.69 -14.18
N LEU A 69 -15.37 -13.95 -13.80
CA LEU A 69 -16.52 -14.64 -14.38
C LEU A 69 -17.83 -13.92 -14.04
N HIS A 70 -18.05 -13.43 -12.82
CA HIS A 70 -19.28 -12.67 -12.52
C HIS A 70 -19.42 -11.41 -13.37
N PHE A 71 -18.32 -10.70 -13.58
CA PHE A 71 -18.29 -9.46 -14.35
C PHE A 71 -18.37 -9.69 -15.88
N SER A 72 -17.70 -10.73 -16.36
CA SER A 72 -17.77 -11.20 -17.76
C SER A 72 -19.13 -11.82 -18.08
N ILE A 73 -19.78 -12.45 -17.10
CA ILE A 73 -21.17 -12.93 -17.20
C ILE A 73 -22.15 -11.75 -17.24
N LEU A 74 -21.87 -10.65 -16.51
CA LEU A 74 -22.68 -9.43 -16.54
C LEU A 74 -22.60 -8.71 -17.90
N ILE A 75 -21.42 -8.67 -18.51
CA ILE A 75 -21.20 -8.07 -19.84
C ILE A 75 -21.62 -9.03 -20.98
N GLY A 76 -21.45 -10.34 -20.78
CA GLY A 76 -21.62 -11.38 -21.83
C GLY A 76 -23.05 -11.91 -22.01
N ARG A 77 -24.04 -11.50 -21.21
CA ARG A 77 -25.44 -11.88 -21.42
C ARG A 77 -26.20 -10.75 -22.12
N LYS A 78 -26.42 -10.95 -23.43
CA LYS A 78 -27.37 -10.29 -24.36
C LYS A 78 -26.75 -9.21 -25.25
N GLU A 79 -26.42 -9.59 -26.47
CA GLU A 79 -25.75 -8.75 -27.47
C GLU A 79 -26.63 -7.61 -28.06
N ASP A 80 -27.96 -7.60 -27.85
CA ASP A 80 -28.85 -6.51 -28.30
C ASP A 80 -29.45 -5.64 -27.16
N GLU A 81 -29.76 -6.21 -25.99
CA GLU A 81 -30.20 -5.45 -24.80
C GLU A 81 -29.02 -4.93 -23.94
N GLY A 82 -27.84 -5.57 -24.04
CA GLY A 82 -26.65 -5.24 -23.26
C GLY A 82 -25.97 -3.93 -23.67
N ILE A 83 -26.09 -3.52 -24.93
CA ILE A 83 -25.54 -2.23 -25.40
C ILE A 83 -26.34 -1.05 -24.81
N VAL A 84 -27.68 -1.16 -24.79
CA VAL A 84 -28.56 -0.13 -24.22
C VAL A 84 -28.35 -0.04 -22.71
N HIS A 85 -28.29 -1.18 -22.04
CA HIS A 85 -28.02 -1.26 -20.60
C HIS A 85 -26.65 -0.64 -20.27
N SER A 86 -25.58 -1.04 -20.95
CA SER A 86 -24.22 -0.50 -20.76
C SER A 86 -24.16 1.03 -20.94
N LYS A 87 -24.90 1.58 -21.92
CA LYS A 87 -25.02 3.03 -22.12
C LYS A 87 -25.78 3.72 -20.98
N GLU A 88 -26.81 3.08 -20.43
CA GLU A 88 -27.54 3.59 -19.26
C GLU A 88 -26.66 3.58 -18.00
N GLN A 89 -25.91 2.50 -17.71
CA GLN A 89 -24.95 2.49 -16.61
C GLN A 89 -23.87 3.54 -16.78
N LYS A 90 -23.33 3.68 -17.99
CA LYS A 90 -22.38 4.76 -18.31
C LYS A 90 -22.97 6.12 -17.96
N ASN A 91 -24.18 6.42 -18.45
CA ASN A 91 -24.85 7.69 -18.17
C ASN A 91 -25.07 7.92 -16.66
N ILE A 92 -25.44 6.87 -15.92
CA ILE A 92 -25.60 6.94 -14.46
C ILE A 92 -24.27 7.28 -13.80
N ILE A 93 -23.19 6.53 -14.11
CA ILE A 93 -21.86 6.78 -13.55
C ILE A 93 -21.41 8.21 -13.85
N GLU A 94 -21.51 8.65 -15.10
CA GLU A 94 -21.09 9.99 -15.49
C GLU A 94 -21.87 11.09 -14.76
N SER A 95 -23.18 10.88 -14.62
CA SER A 95 -24.07 11.78 -13.88
C SER A 95 -23.71 11.83 -12.39
N LEU A 96 -23.47 10.70 -11.75
CA LEU A 96 -23.10 10.61 -10.33
C LEU A 96 -21.76 11.30 -10.05
N VAL A 97 -20.75 11.10 -10.92
CA VAL A 97 -19.45 11.76 -10.80
C VAL A 97 -19.60 13.28 -10.96
N SER A 98 -20.48 13.74 -11.86
CA SER A 98 -20.68 15.18 -12.10
C SER A 98 -21.31 15.93 -10.91
N ILE A 99 -22.15 15.25 -10.12
CA ILE A 99 -22.82 15.84 -8.94
C ILE A 99 -22.06 15.61 -7.63
N LEU A 100 -20.98 14.83 -7.66
CA LEU A 100 -20.20 14.45 -6.48
C LEU A 100 -19.61 15.70 -5.81
N PRO A 101 -19.85 15.93 -4.50
CA PRO A 101 -19.33 17.10 -3.81
C PRO A 101 -17.79 17.17 -3.90
N PRO A 102 -17.20 18.35 -4.09
CA PRO A 102 -15.74 18.50 -4.27
C PRO A 102 -14.94 18.27 -2.98
N GLN A 103 -15.59 18.24 -1.81
CA GLN A 103 -14.94 18.03 -0.52
C GLN A 103 -14.50 16.56 -0.36
N PRO A 104 -13.27 16.29 0.13
CA PRO A 104 -12.79 14.93 0.31
C PRO A 104 -13.58 14.16 1.37
N GLU A 105 -14.17 14.82 2.37
CA GLU A 105 -14.97 14.16 3.41
C GLU A 105 -16.36 13.72 2.91
N ALA A 106 -16.76 14.06 1.68
CA ALA A 106 -18.09 13.78 1.18
C ALA A 106 -18.34 12.29 0.98
N VAL A 107 -17.37 11.55 0.45
CA VAL A 107 -17.46 10.12 0.18
C VAL A 107 -16.16 9.41 0.56
N PRO A 108 -16.22 8.15 1.04
CA PRO A 108 -15.02 7.40 1.38
C PRO A 108 -14.17 7.05 0.15
N CYS A 109 -12.86 6.91 0.33
CA CYS A 109 -11.92 6.56 -0.75
C CYS A 109 -12.27 5.22 -1.42
N LYS A 110 -12.74 4.24 -0.64
CA LYS A 110 -13.23 2.95 -1.14
C LYS A 110 -14.30 3.14 -2.23
N PHE A 111 -15.30 3.98 -1.98
CA PHE A 111 -16.37 4.26 -2.94
C PHE A 111 -15.84 4.95 -4.21
N LEU A 112 -14.88 5.88 -4.08
CA LEU A 112 -14.22 6.51 -5.24
C LEU A 112 -13.49 5.49 -6.12
N LEU A 113 -12.81 4.52 -5.51
CA LEU A 113 -12.11 3.46 -6.24
C LEU A 113 -13.08 2.45 -6.86
N GLU A 114 -14.20 2.16 -6.20
CA GLU A 114 -15.28 1.31 -6.75
C GLU A 114 -15.95 1.95 -7.97
N ILE A 115 -16.37 3.22 -7.87
CA ILE A 115 -16.97 3.93 -9.00
C ILE A 115 -15.95 4.14 -10.13
N LEU A 116 -14.65 4.26 -9.83
CA LEU A 116 -13.58 4.29 -10.83
C LEU A 116 -13.46 2.96 -11.59
N LYS A 117 -13.48 1.82 -10.88
CA LYS A 117 -13.51 0.48 -11.51
C LYS A 117 -14.70 0.36 -12.46
N MET A 118 -15.89 0.79 -12.02
CA MET A 118 -17.09 0.79 -12.86
C MET A 118 -16.98 1.77 -14.04
N ALA A 119 -16.46 2.98 -13.83
CA ALA A 119 -16.26 3.96 -14.89
C ALA A 119 -15.33 3.43 -16.00
N MET A 120 -14.31 2.67 -15.62
CA MET A 120 -13.40 2.02 -16.58
C MET A 120 -14.08 0.89 -17.34
N VAL A 121 -14.90 0.09 -16.67
CA VAL A 121 -15.68 -0.99 -17.31
C VAL A 121 -16.60 -0.43 -18.37
N TYR A 122 -17.44 0.53 -17.98
CA TYR A 122 -18.47 1.08 -18.85
C TYR A 122 -17.92 2.15 -19.79
N SER A 123 -16.59 2.30 -19.87
CA SER A 123 -15.89 3.23 -20.75
C SER A 123 -16.46 4.66 -20.65
N ALA A 124 -16.58 5.16 -19.42
CA ALA A 124 -16.96 6.54 -19.12
C ALA A 124 -15.95 7.54 -19.72
N SER A 125 -16.36 8.79 -19.84
CA SER A 125 -15.51 9.88 -20.34
C SER A 125 -14.17 9.95 -19.61
N GLN A 126 -13.08 10.08 -20.36
CA GLN A 126 -11.73 10.19 -19.80
C GLN A 126 -11.58 11.36 -18.83
N ALA A 127 -12.32 12.46 -19.04
CA ALA A 127 -12.32 13.60 -18.12
C ALA A 127 -12.86 13.22 -16.73
N LEU A 128 -13.90 12.37 -16.67
CA LEU A 128 -14.50 11.92 -15.42
C LEU A 128 -13.66 10.85 -14.73
N ILE A 129 -13.03 9.97 -15.51
CA ILE A 129 -12.04 9.02 -15.00
C ILE A 129 -10.88 9.77 -14.35
N SER A 130 -10.32 10.78 -15.02
CA SER A 130 -9.22 11.57 -14.47
C SER A 130 -9.64 12.39 -13.24
N GLU A 131 -10.87 12.87 -13.18
CA GLU A 131 -11.42 13.51 -11.97
C GLU A 131 -11.54 12.53 -10.79
N LEU A 132 -11.98 11.29 -11.04
CA LEU A 132 -12.01 10.24 -10.02
C LEU A 132 -10.60 9.86 -9.54
N GLU A 133 -9.65 9.71 -10.46
CA GLU A 133 -8.23 9.47 -10.13
C GLU A 133 -7.66 10.57 -9.25
N LYS A 134 -7.97 11.84 -9.59
CA LYS A 134 -7.55 13.02 -8.81
C LYS A 134 -8.11 12.98 -7.40
N ARG A 135 -9.42 12.73 -7.24
CA ARG A 135 -10.07 12.65 -5.92
C ARG A 135 -9.57 11.47 -5.10
N ALA A 136 -9.36 10.31 -5.73
CA ALA A 136 -8.75 9.16 -5.06
C ALA A 136 -7.33 9.48 -4.58
N GLY A 137 -6.54 10.21 -5.38
CA GLY A 137 -5.21 10.71 -4.99
C GLY A 137 -5.23 11.59 -3.75
N MET A 138 -6.20 12.50 -3.64
CA MET A 138 -6.34 13.38 -2.45
C MET A 138 -6.65 12.60 -1.16
N MET A 139 -7.21 11.39 -1.26
CA MET A 139 -7.64 10.57 -0.12
C MET A 139 -6.86 9.25 0.00
N LEU A 140 -5.72 9.15 -0.69
CA LEU A 140 -4.98 7.89 -0.85
C LEU A 140 -4.53 7.29 0.49
N GLU A 141 -4.34 8.12 1.51
CA GLU A 141 -4.01 7.70 2.89
C GLU A 141 -5.05 6.76 3.50
N ASN A 142 -6.31 6.88 3.06
CA ASN A 142 -7.45 6.11 3.57
C ASN A 142 -7.79 4.89 2.70
N ALA A 143 -6.99 4.60 1.67
CA ALA A 143 -7.24 3.51 0.75
C ALA A 143 -6.69 2.17 1.25
N ASN A 144 -7.32 1.07 0.83
CA ASN A 144 -6.80 -0.28 0.99
C ASN A 144 -6.16 -0.78 -0.32
N VAL A 145 -5.22 -1.71 -0.21
CA VAL A 145 -4.55 -2.36 -1.33
C VAL A 145 -5.56 -3.03 -2.26
N ASN A 146 -6.55 -3.73 -1.70
CA ASN A 146 -7.58 -4.43 -2.46
C ASN A 146 -8.43 -3.48 -3.31
N ASP A 147 -8.63 -2.25 -2.82
CA ASP A 147 -9.42 -1.24 -3.53
C ASP A 147 -8.62 -0.68 -4.72
N LEU A 148 -7.28 -0.63 -4.61
CA LEU A 148 -6.37 -0.22 -5.69
C LEU A 148 -6.12 -1.30 -6.75
N LEU A 149 -6.48 -2.56 -6.49
CA LEU A 149 -6.45 -3.63 -7.49
C LEU A 149 -7.54 -3.41 -8.53
N ILE A 150 -7.25 -2.53 -9.50
CA ILE A 150 -8.12 -2.19 -10.63
C ILE A 150 -7.82 -3.15 -11.77
N PRO A 151 -8.76 -4.02 -12.17
CA PRO A 151 -8.54 -4.95 -13.28
C PRO A 151 -8.29 -4.24 -14.61
N ASN A 152 -7.56 -4.91 -15.50
CA ASN A 152 -7.30 -4.39 -16.83
C ASN A 152 -8.46 -4.73 -17.79
N TYR A 153 -9.51 -3.91 -17.79
CA TYR A 153 -10.73 -4.14 -18.57
C TYR A 153 -10.63 -3.94 -20.09
N LYS A 154 -9.43 -3.66 -20.63
CA LYS A 154 -9.24 -3.52 -22.09
C LYS A 154 -9.22 -4.90 -22.76
N SER A 155 -10.36 -5.59 -22.75
CA SER A 155 -10.58 -6.82 -23.51
C SER A 155 -11.26 -6.51 -24.85
N GLU A 156 -10.66 -7.01 -25.92
CA GLU A 156 -11.32 -7.41 -27.18
C GLU A 156 -11.78 -6.43 -28.29
N GLU A 157 -11.68 -5.10 -28.21
CA GLU A 157 -12.11 -4.27 -29.38
C GLU A 157 -11.09 -4.09 -30.52
N GLN A 158 -9.88 -4.63 -30.45
CA GLN A 158 -8.95 -4.61 -31.58
C GLN A 158 -8.72 -6.02 -32.11
N GLY A 159 -9.62 -6.43 -33.00
CA GLY A 159 -9.46 -7.63 -33.82
C GLY A 159 -8.13 -7.61 -34.58
N LYS A 160 -7.46 -8.76 -34.58
CA LYS A 160 -6.33 -9.13 -35.46
C LYS A 160 -5.02 -8.36 -35.28
N MET A 161 -4.44 -8.40 -34.09
CA MET A 161 -2.98 -8.52 -33.91
C MET A 161 -2.75 -9.16 -32.54
N ALA A 162 -1.84 -10.14 -32.43
CA ALA A 162 -1.45 -10.69 -31.14
C ALA A 162 -0.95 -9.55 -30.23
N LYS A 163 -1.69 -9.23 -29.17
CA LYS A 163 -1.29 -8.18 -28.22
C LYS A 163 0.13 -8.49 -27.69
N PRO A 164 1.02 -7.49 -27.57
CA PRO A 164 2.28 -7.65 -26.85
C PRO A 164 2.03 -8.19 -25.44
N LEU A 165 2.95 -9.02 -24.92
CA LEU A 165 2.83 -9.70 -23.63
C LEU A 165 2.48 -8.74 -22.46
N GLU A 166 2.93 -7.48 -22.54
CA GLU A 166 2.72 -6.42 -21.56
C GLU A 166 1.26 -5.92 -21.42
N GLN A 167 0.37 -6.32 -22.33
CA GLN A 167 -1.07 -5.98 -22.28
C GLN A 167 -1.94 -7.09 -21.68
N ARG A 168 -1.34 -8.19 -21.22
CA ARG A 168 -2.02 -9.26 -20.47
C ARG A 168 -1.88 -9.11 -18.95
N THR A 169 -1.41 -7.96 -18.47
CA THR A 169 -1.33 -7.69 -17.04
C THR A 169 -2.73 -7.72 -16.43
N MET A 170 -2.88 -8.43 -15.32
CA MET A 170 -4.16 -8.61 -14.61
C MET A 170 -4.71 -7.28 -14.12
N HIS A 171 -3.82 -6.40 -13.66
CA HIS A 171 -4.17 -5.11 -13.08
C HIS A 171 -3.66 -3.95 -13.94
N ASN A 172 -4.41 -2.84 -13.92
CA ASN A 172 -4.03 -1.60 -14.59
C ASN A 172 -3.16 -0.74 -13.65
N THR A 173 -1.85 -0.94 -13.74
CA THR A 173 -0.87 -0.20 -12.92
C THR A 173 -0.72 1.27 -13.31
N ASP A 174 -1.11 1.65 -14.54
CA ASP A 174 -1.03 3.04 -15.00
C ASP A 174 -2.05 3.95 -14.28
N VAL A 175 -3.22 3.41 -13.91
CA VAL A 175 -4.22 4.15 -13.12
C VAL A 175 -3.68 4.45 -11.73
N VAL A 176 -3.13 3.43 -11.06
CA VAL A 176 -2.54 3.60 -9.71
C VAL A 176 -1.37 4.56 -9.75
N ARG A 177 -0.53 4.51 -10.80
CA ARG A 177 0.54 5.51 -10.99
C ARG A 177 -0.02 6.94 -11.03
N ARG A 178 -1.07 7.20 -11.83
CA ARG A 178 -1.72 8.53 -11.90
C ARG A 178 -2.33 8.96 -10.58
N ILE A 179 -2.95 8.05 -9.84
CA ILE A 179 -3.50 8.32 -8.50
C ILE A 179 -2.38 8.76 -7.54
N VAL A 180 -1.23 8.09 -7.56
CA VAL A 180 -0.05 8.48 -6.76
C VAL A 180 0.52 9.83 -7.22
N GLU A 181 0.57 10.09 -8.53
CA GLU A 181 0.99 11.40 -9.06
C GLU A 181 0.08 12.53 -8.54
N TYR A 182 -1.25 12.35 -8.56
CA TYR A 182 -2.19 13.32 -7.99
C TYR A 182 -2.03 13.50 -6.48
N PHE A 183 -1.78 12.42 -5.72
CA PHE A 183 -1.46 12.51 -4.30
C PHE A 183 -0.24 13.42 -4.06
N LEU A 184 0.83 13.23 -4.84
CA LEU A 184 2.05 14.03 -4.70
C LEU A 184 1.85 15.51 -5.08
N MET A 185 1.05 15.78 -6.12
CA MET A 185 0.68 17.15 -6.49
C MET A 185 -0.12 17.83 -5.38
N HIS A 186 -1.09 17.13 -4.80
CA HIS A 186 -1.90 17.62 -3.69
C HIS A 186 -1.06 17.89 -2.43
N GLU A 187 -0.14 16.98 -2.09
CA GLU A 187 0.82 17.16 -1.01
C GLU A 187 1.76 18.36 -1.23
N GLN A 188 2.07 18.69 -2.48
CA GLN A 188 2.89 19.85 -2.81
C GLN A 188 2.11 21.16 -2.68
N GLU A 189 0.82 21.16 -3.02
CA GLU A 189 -0.06 22.31 -2.83
C GLU A 189 -0.33 22.59 -1.34
N GLN A 190 -0.43 21.54 -0.52
CA GLN A 190 -0.70 21.65 0.92
C GLN A 190 0.53 21.95 1.80
N GLN A 191 1.74 22.00 1.23
CA GLN A 191 3.03 22.18 1.93
C GLN A 191 3.22 23.50 2.72
N GLN A 192 2.16 24.27 2.99
CA GLN A 192 2.17 25.28 4.05
C GLN A 192 1.98 24.67 5.47
N LEU A 193 1.69 23.37 5.61
CA LEU A 193 1.56 22.70 6.91
C LEU A 193 2.44 21.43 6.99
N PRO A 194 3.24 21.25 8.07
CA PRO A 194 4.11 20.08 8.21
C PRO A 194 3.31 18.86 8.69
N LEU A 195 2.73 18.08 7.77
CA LEU A 195 2.17 16.76 8.06
C LEU A 195 3.06 15.68 7.45
N THR A 196 3.88 15.06 8.29
CA THR A 196 4.79 13.96 7.93
C THR A 196 4.14 12.57 8.10
N SER A 197 2.90 12.50 8.61
CA SER A 197 2.24 11.24 8.97
C SER A 197 1.67 10.51 7.75
N GLY A 198 1.01 11.23 6.84
CA GLY A 198 0.35 10.66 5.65
C GLY A 198 1.29 9.99 4.65
N LYS A 199 2.51 10.52 4.52
CA LYS A 199 3.53 9.97 3.60
C LYS A 199 3.94 8.54 3.94
N SER A 200 3.93 8.19 5.23
CA SER A 200 4.30 6.86 5.74
C SER A 200 3.19 5.82 5.55
N SER A 201 1.91 6.22 5.61
CA SER A 201 0.80 5.31 5.32
C SER A 201 0.73 5.00 3.82
N VAL A 202 0.86 6.03 2.97
CA VAL A 202 0.87 5.86 1.50
C VAL A 202 2.07 5.06 1.02
N SER A 203 3.25 5.22 1.62
CA SER A 203 4.40 4.40 1.25
C SER A 203 4.19 2.92 1.53
N LYS A 204 3.62 2.57 2.70
CA LYS A 204 3.26 1.19 3.03
C LYS A 204 2.17 0.64 2.11
N LEU A 205 1.17 1.46 1.79
CA LEU A 205 0.10 1.10 0.86
C LEU A 205 0.67 0.75 -0.52
N LEU A 206 1.54 1.60 -1.06
CA LEU A 206 2.17 1.38 -2.37
C LEU A 206 3.10 0.16 -2.36
N ASP A 207 3.89 -0.04 -1.30
CA ASP A 207 4.76 -1.21 -1.18
C ASP A 207 3.96 -2.51 -1.08
N ASN A 208 2.82 -2.51 -0.38
CA ASN A 208 1.90 -3.64 -0.34
C ASN A 208 1.25 -3.89 -1.71
N TYR A 209 0.81 -2.83 -2.41
CA TYR A 209 0.28 -2.93 -3.76
C TYR A 209 1.32 -3.51 -4.74
N LEU A 210 2.56 -3.02 -4.68
CA LEU A 210 3.68 -3.53 -5.48
C LEU A 210 3.92 -5.03 -5.23
N ALA A 211 3.83 -5.48 -3.98
CA ALA A 211 3.95 -6.89 -3.65
C ALA A 211 2.81 -7.76 -4.22
N GLU A 212 1.59 -7.21 -4.34
CA GLU A 212 0.46 -7.90 -4.97
C GLU A 212 0.62 -7.97 -6.49
N VAL A 213 0.93 -6.85 -7.17
CA VAL A 213 1.11 -6.86 -8.63
C VAL A 213 2.37 -7.59 -9.08
N ALA A 214 3.39 -7.70 -8.22
CA ALA A 214 4.59 -8.48 -8.48
C ALA A 214 4.32 -9.98 -8.70
N LYS A 215 3.15 -10.48 -8.26
CA LYS A 215 2.73 -11.87 -8.47
C LYS A 215 2.30 -12.14 -9.92
N ASP A 216 2.07 -11.11 -10.72
CA ASP A 216 1.66 -11.23 -12.12
C ASP A 216 2.89 -11.48 -13.04
N PRO A 217 2.98 -12.65 -13.72
CA PRO A 217 4.10 -12.97 -14.60
C PRO A 217 4.12 -12.14 -15.90
N ASN A 218 3.04 -11.40 -16.21
CA ASN A 218 2.99 -10.52 -17.38
C ASN A 218 3.39 -9.08 -17.06
N LEU A 219 3.67 -8.75 -15.79
CA LEU A 219 4.06 -7.40 -15.39
C LEU A 219 5.49 -7.10 -15.85
N SER A 220 5.64 -6.15 -16.77
CA SER A 220 6.97 -5.77 -17.25
C SER A 220 7.81 -5.07 -16.19
N ILE A 221 9.12 -5.28 -16.25
CA ILE A 221 10.09 -4.67 -15.32
C ILE A 221 9.99 -3.14 -15.31
N THR A 222 9.78 -2.53 -16.47
CA THR A 222 9.67 -1.07 -16.59
C THR A 222 8.44 -0.55 -15.86
N LYS A 223 7.28 -1.21 -15.98
CA LYS A 223 6.07 -0.82 -15.24
C LYS A 223 6.26 -0.98 -13.73
N PHE A 224 6.86 -2.09 -13.30
CA PHE A 224 7.16 -2.32 -11.88
C PHE A 224 8.10 -1.24 -11.32
N GLN A 225 9.20 -0.95 -12.04
CA GLN A 225 10.18 0.04 -11.62
C GLN A 225 9.60 1.45 -11.54
N VAL A 226 8.88 1.90 -12.57
CA VAL A 226 8.27 3.24 -12.58
C VAL A 226 7.33 3.42 -11.39
N LEU A 227 6.57 2.39 -11.05
CA LEU A 227 5.68 2.46 -9.90
C LEU A 227 6.43 2.41 -8.55
N ALA A 228 7.49 1.61 -8.46
CA ALA A 228 8.35 1.56 -7.28
C ALA A 228 9.07 2.90 -7.01
N GLU A 229 9.44 3.61 -8.07
CA GLU A 229 10.10 4.93 -8.01
C GLU A 229 9.09 6.10 -7.94
N ALA A 230 7.78 5.84 -7.94
CA ALA A 230 6.77 6.90 -7.96
C ALA A 230 6.81 7.80 -6.71
N LEU A 231 7.17 7.27 -5.55
CA LEU A 231 7.30 8.03 -4.30
C LEU A 231 8.73 8.54 -4.09
N PRO A 232 8.93 9.77 -3.57
CA PRO A 232 10.25 10.28 -3.20
C PRO A 232 10.95 9.40 -2.15
N GLU A 233 12.29 9.34 -2.19
CA GLU A 233 13.08 8.52 -1.25
C GLU A 233 12.80 8.88 0.23
N LYS A 234 12.49 10.15 0.52
CA LYS A 234 12.18 10.63 1.86
C LYS A 234 10.81 10.18 2.39
N ALA A 235 9.91 9.70 1.51
CA ALA A 235 8.60 9.21 1.92
C ALA A 235 8.69 7.85 2.62
N ARG A 236 9.65 7.00 2.21
CA ARG A 236 9.89 5.70 2.83
C ARG A 236 10.80 5.82 4.04
N THR A 237 10.28 5.48 5.20
CA THR A 237 11.02 5.37 6.46
C THR A 237 11.68 4.00 6.63
N CYS A 238 11.12 2.96 6.01
CA CYS A 238 11.59 1.58 6.03
C CYS A 238 11.38 0.97 4.64
N ASP A 239 12.38 0.24 4.15
CA ASP A 239 12.38 -0.33 2.79
C ASP A 239 12.04 -1.85 2.78
N ASP A 240 11.60 -2.40 3.90
CA ASP A 240 11.20 -3.82 3.99
C ASP A 240 10.06 -4.17 3.03
N GLY A 241 9.10 -3.24 2.87
CA GLY A 241 7.96 -3.39 1.98
C GLY A 241 8.39 -3.48 0.51
N ILE A 242 9.21 -2.54 0.06
CA ILE A 242 9.75 -2.54 -1.31
C ILE A 242 10.69 -3.74 -1.54
N TYR A 243 11.50 -4.14 -0.56
CA TYR A 243 12.31 -5.35 -0.65
C TYR A 243 11.43 -6.59 -0.88
N ARG A 244 10.36 -6.77 -0.10
CA ARG A 244 9.42 -7.88 -0.26
C ARG A 244 8.77 -7.88 -1.65
N ALA A 245 8.43 -6.71 -2.18
CA ALA A 245 7.88 -6.59 -3.53
C ALA A 245 8.90 -6.99 -4.61
N ILE A 246 10.14 -6.49 -4.51
CA ILE A 246 11.25 -6.88 -5.40
C ILE A 246 11.49 -8.38 -5.33
N ASP A 247 11.55 -8.94 -4.13
CA ASP A 247 11.77 -10.37 -3.93
C ASP A 247 10.66 -11.20 -4.59
N THR A 248 9.41 -10.80 -4.39
CA THR A 248 8.25 -11.45 -5.02
C THR A 248 8.34 -11.38 -6.55
N TYR A 249 8.73 -10.22 -7.10
CA TYR A 249 8.88 -10.02 -8.54
C TYR A 249 10.00 -10.90 -9.13
N LEU A 250 11.14 -10.99 -8.44
CA LEU A 250 12.24 -11.88 -8.83
C LEU A 250 11.84 -13.36 -8.75
N LYS A 251 10.94 -13.72 -7.83
CA LYS A 251 10.37 -15.08 -7.73
C LYS A 251 9.55 -15.44 -8.96
N THR A 252 8.70 -14.52 -9.40
CA THR A 252 7.74 -14.73 -10.49
C THR A 252 8.39 -14.61 -11.87
N HIS A 253 9.54 -13.93 -11.96
CA HIS A 253 10.27 -13.71 -13.20
C HIS A 253 11.70 -14.31 -13.15
N PRO A 254 11.85 -15.64 -13.07
CA PRO A 254 13.15 -16.30 -12.97
C PRO A 254 14.04 -16.09 -14.21
N SER A 255 13.46 -15.76 -15.36
CA SER A 255 14.16 -15.50 -16.62
C SER A 255 14.75 -14.09 -16.76
N LEU A 256 14.64 -13.23 -15.75
CA LEU A 256 15.23 -11.88 -15.78
C LEU A 256 16.75 -11.92 -15.94
N SER A 257 17.27 -10.98 -16.72
CA SER A 257 18.70 -10.81 -16.92
C SER A 257 19.39 -10.32 -15.63
N GLU A 258 20.67 -10.64 -15.46
CA GLU A 258 21.48 -10.11 -14.35
C GLU A 258 21.52 -8.58 -14.31
N TYR A 259 21.45 -7.93 -15.48
CA TYR A 259 21.37 -6.48 -15.59
C TYR A 259 20.07 -5.95 -14.97
N ASP A 260 18.95 -6.57 -15.32
CA ASP A 260 17.62 -6.19 -14.84
C ASP A 260 17.44 -6.46 -13.34
N ARG A 261 17.98 -7.57 -12.82
CA ARG A 261 18.02 -7.85 -11.37
C ARG A 261 18.77 -6.76 -10.61
N LYS A 262 19.95 -6.35 -11.11
CA LYS A 262 20.73 -5.24 -10.53
C LYS A 262 19.97 -3.92 -10.59
N ARG A 263 19.28 -3.65 -11.70
CA ARG A 263 18.48 -2.45 -11.91
C ARG A 263 17.35 -2.35 -10.88
N LEU A 264 16.60 -3.43 -10.68
CA LEU A 264 15.53 -3.51 -9.67
C LEU A 264 16.05 -3.36 -8.24
N CYS A 265 17.14 -4.06 -7.90
CA CYS A 265 17.71 -3.98 -6.55
C CYS A 265 18.26 -2.60 -6.19
N LYS A 266 18.52 -1.73 -7.16
CA LYS A 266 18.98 -0.35 -6.92
C LYS A 266 17.89 0.55 -6.34
N ILE A 267 16.61 0.18 -6.51
CA ILE A 267 15.46 0.98 -6.06
C ILE A 267 15.37 0.98 -4.52
N MET A 268 15.76 -0.12 -3.87
CA MET A 268 15.76 -0.22 -2.41
C MET A 268 17.05 0.33 -1.80
N ASN A 269 16.92 1.05 -0.70
CA ASN A 269 18.02 1.50 0.14
C ASN A 269 18.29 0.47 1.25
N CYS A 270 19.37 -0.30 1.09
CA CYS A 270 19.77 -1.34 2.04
C CYS A 270 20.00 -0.79 3.47
N GLY A 271 20.31 0.50 3.61
CA GLY A 271 20.45 1.17 4.90
C GLY A 271 19.12 1.31 5.66
N LYS A 272 17.98 1.29 4.98
CA LYS A 272 16.63 1.42 5.56
C LYS A 272 15.93 0.09 5.82
N LEU A 273 16.60 -1.03 5.59
CA LEU A 273 16.07 -2.36 5.91
C LEU A 273 16.12 -2.64 7.42
N SER A 274 15.16 -3.39 7.92
CA SER A 274 15.21 -3.96 9.27
C SER A 274 16.21 -5.11 9.36
N LEU A 275 16.57 -5.51 10.59
CA LEU A 275 17.45 -6.66 10.83
C LEU A 275 16.91 -7.94 10.19
N ASP A 276 15.61 -8.20 10.34
CA ASP A 276 14.96 -9.39 9.77
C ASP A 276 15.00 -9.38 8.23
N ALA A 277 14.74 -8.23 7.62
CA ALA A 277 14.84 -8.06 6.17
C ALA A 277 16.29 -8.20 5.68
N CYS A 278 17.27 -7.65 6.41
CA CYS A 278 18.69 -7.83 6.14
C CYS A 278 19.09 -9.31 6.18
N MET A 279 18.65 -10.06 7.20
CA MET A 279 18.93 -11.48 7.33
C MET A 279 18.34 -12.28 6.17
N HIS A 280 17.09 -12.02 5.81
CA HIS A 280 16.46 -12.67 4.66
C HIS A 280 17.19 -12.32 3.35
N ALA A 281 17.55 -11.05 3.13
CA ALA A 281 18.28 -10.61 1.95
C ALA A 281 19.69 -11.19 1.86
N ALA A 282 20.38 -11.38 2.99
CA ALA A 282 21.70 -12.00 3.03
C ALA A 282 21.69 -13.46 2.56
N GLN A 283 20.58 -14.16 2.74
CA GLN A 283 20.40 -15.58 2.37
C GLN A 283 19.69 -15.76 1.01
N ASN A 284 19.30 -14.66 0.34
CA ASN A 284 18.47 -14.73 -0.84
C ASN A 284 19.30 -14.91 -2.12
N GLU A 285 19.31 -16.13 -2.66
CA GLU A 285 20.05 -16.49 -3.88
C GLU A 285 19.57 -15.76 -5.15
N ARG A 286 18.37 -15.17 -5.14
CA ARG A 286 17.82 -14.42 -6.28
C ARG A 286 18.43 -13.01 -6.40
N LEU A 287 19.07 -12.51 -5.34
CA LEU A 287 19.67 -11.18 -5.35
C LEU A 287 21.08 -11.22 -5.97
N PRO A 288 21.47 -10.18 -6.74
CA PRO A 288 22.85 -10.04 -7.18
C PRO A 288 23.81 -9.98 -5.99
N LEU A 289 24.97 -10.64 -6.09
CA LEU A 289 26.00 -10.66 -5.03
C LEU A 289 26.38 -9.25 -4.52
N ARG A 290 26.43 -8.26 -5.42
CA ARG A 290 26.71 -6.86 -5.05
C ARG A 290 25.67 -6.30 -4.07
N THR A 291 24.39 -6.62 -4.26
CA THR A 291 23.30 -6.20 -3.39
C THR A 291 23.43 -6.87 -2.03
N VAL A 292 23.70 -8.18 -1.99
CA VAL A 292 23.92 -8.94 -0.75
C VAL A 292 25.06 -8.34 0.08
N ILE A 293 26.19 -7.99 -0.55
CA ILE A 293 27.31 -7.33 0.11
C ILE A 293 26.90 -5.96 0.67
N GLN A 294 26.10 -5.18 -0.06
CA GLN A 294 25.59 -3.88 0.41
C GLN A 294 24.69 -4.02 1.65
N VAL A 295 23.84 -5.04 1.70
CA VAL A 295 23.02 -5.37 2.87
C VAL A 295 23.91 -5.69 4.07
N LEU A 296 24.86 -6.62 3.92
CA LEU A 296 25.77 -7.03 5.00
C LEU A 296 26.61 -5.85 5.51
N PHE A 297 27.11 -4.98 4.62
CA PHE A 297 27.86 -3.80 5.01
C PHE A 297 26.99 -2.79 5.77
N SER A 298 25.76 -2.55 5.30
CA SER A 298 24.81 -1.65 5.97
C SER A 298 24.50 -2.14 7.39
N GLU A 299 24.36 -3.46 7.57
CA GLU A 299 24.14 -4.06 8.88
C GLU A 299 25.38 -3.95 9.79
N GLN A 300 26.57 -4.18 9.25
CA GLN A 300 27.82 -4.00 10.00
C GLN A 300 27.98 -2.56 10.51
N VAL A 301 27.63 -1.56 9.70
CA VAL A 301 27.66 -0.15 10.09
C VAL A 301 26.66 0.14 11.21
N LYS A 302 25.43 -0.36 11.12
CA LYS A 302 24.41 -0.23 12.18
C LYS A 302 24.86 -0.86 13.50
N MET A 303 25.44 -2.06 13.45
CA MET A 303 25.97 -2.76 14.62
C MET A 303 27.10 -1.96 15.29
N ARG A 304 28.05 -1.42 14.51
CA ARG A 304 29.12 -0.57 15.05
C ARG A 304 28.57 0.71 15.66
N ALA A 305 27.60 1.35 15.02
CA ALA A 305 26.95 2.56 15.55
C ALA A 305 26.20 2.27 16.86
N ALA A 306 25.50 1.13 16.97
CA ALA A 306 24.83 0.72 18.21
C ALA A 306 25.81 0.38 19.35
N MET A 307 27.00 -0.14 19.00
CA MET A 307 28.08 -0.39 19.96
C MET A 307 28.76 0.91 20.43
N GLN A 308 28.95 1.90 19.55
CA GLN A 308 29.54 3.21 19.87
C GLN A 308 28.54 4.17 20.53
N GLY A 309 27.24 4.06 20.25
CA GLY A 309 26.17 4.79 20.94
C GLY A 309 25.88 4.28 22.36
N LYS A 310 26.65 3.29 22.83
CA LYS A 310 26.59 2.68 24.16
C LYS A 310 27.81 3.04 25.02
N ASP A 311 28.47 4.16 24.75
CA ASP A 311 29.40 4.79 25.70
C ASP A 311 28.64 5.83 26.54
N PRO A 312 28.76 5.80 27.89
CA PRO A 312 28.05 6.74 28.74
C PRO A 312 28.68 8.12 28.57
N ALA A 313 27.96 9.02 27.90
CA ALA A 313 28.19 10.44 28.08
C ALA A 313 27.92 10.75 29.56
N ALA A 314 28.98 11.08 30.27
CA ALA A 314 28.93 11.61 31.63
C ALA A 314 27.98 12.83 31.68
N SER A 315 26.87 12.70 32.40
CA SER A 315 26.14 13.79 33.06
C SER A 315 24.96 13.21 33.84
N ASP A 316 25.20 12.97 35.13
CA ASP A 316 24.35 13.21 36.29
C ASP A 316 22.86 12.78 36.30
N ASN A 317 22.59 11.96 37.34
CA ASN A 317 21.37 11.82 38.14
C ASN A 317 20.23 10.91 37.62
N ASN A 318 20.18 9.67 38.13
CA ASN A 318 19.04 9.15 38.94
C ASN A 318 19.28 7.72 39.50
N SER A 319 19.89 7.69 40.69
CA SER A 319 19.65 6.91 41.92
C SER A 319 18.87 5.57 41.98
N GLU A 320 18.82 4.69 40.97
CA GLU A 320 18.25 3.34 41.19
C GLU A 320 19.08 2.14 40.68
N GLN A 321 20.25 2.36 40.07
CA GLN A 321 21.13 1.25 39.62
C GLN A 321 22.35 0.96 40.51
N GLU A 322 22.60 1.74 41.58
CA GLU A 322 23.81 1.57 42.41
C GLU A 322 23.78 0.35 43.33
N ILE A 323 22.61 -0.16 43.73
CA ILE A 323 22.53 -1.25 44.73
C ILE A 323 22.94 -2.60 44.12
N THR A 324 22.66 -2.84 42.84
CA THR A 324 22.96 -4.13 42.18
C THR A 324 24.40 -4.22 41.67
N GLN A 325 24.99 -3.09 41.23
CA GLN A 325 26.38 -3.05 40.76
C GLN A 325 27.40 -3.04 41.92
N THR A 326 27.07 -2.43 43.06
CA THR A 326 27.94 -2.48 44.24
C THR A 326 27.99 -3.89 44.85
N SER A 327 26.83 -4.56 44.96
CA SER A 327 26.72 -5.95 45.45
C SER A 327 27.54 -6.94 44.61
N THR A 328 27.41 -6.88 43.28
CA THR A 328 28.18 -7.76 42.37
C THR A 328 29.68 -7.45 42.39
N LYS A 329 30.07 -6.18 42.54
CA LYS A 329 31.48 -5.79 42.67
C LYS A 329 32.09 -6.26 44.00
N THR A 330 31.34 -6.19 45.10
CA THR A 330 31.80 -6.70 46.40
C THR A 330 31.96 -8.22 46.40
N GLU A 331 31.03 -8.96 45.77
CA GLU A 331 31.13 -10.43 45.62
C GLU A 331 32.33 -10.85 44.76
N ILE A 332 32.65 -10.10 43.71
CA ILE A 332 33.84 -10.39 42.89
C ILE A 332 35.13 -10.15 43.70
N MET A 333 35.16 -9.14 44.59
CA MET A 333 36.33 -8.90 45.43
C MET A 333 36.50 -9.95 46.52
N THR A 334 35.41 -10.43 47.13
CA THR A 334 35.47 -11.50 48.13
C THR A 334 35.89 -12.83 47.50
N LEU A 335 35.32 -13.20 46.36
CA LEU A 335 35.71 -14.42 45.64
C LEU A 335 37.18 -14.40 45.20
N ARG A 336 37.72 -13.25 44.82
CA ARG A 336 39.16 -13.11 44.50
C ARG A 336 40.05 -13.28 45.74
N ALA A 337 39.64 -12.78 46.89
CA ALA A 337 40.38 -12.95 48.13
C ALA A 337 40.38 -14.43 48.58
N GLU A 338 39.24 -15.11 48.47
CA GLU A 338 39.14 -16.54 48.78
C GLU A 338 39.98 -17.40 47.81
N LEU A 339 39.99 -17.07 46.52
CA LEU A 339 40.82 -17.76 45.54
C LEU A 339 42.32 -17.64 45.85
N GLU A 340 42.78 -16.46 46.25
CA GLU A 340 44.20 -16.29 46.60
C GLU A 340 44.53 -17.01 47.92
N ASN A 341 43.61 -17.06 48.88
CA ASN A 341 43.77 -17.82 50.11
C ASN A 341 43.85 -19.35 49.86
N VAL A 342 42.96 -19.88 49.01
CA VAL A 342 42.98 -21.30 48.60
C VAL A 342 44.28 -21.62 47.87
N LYS A 343 44.74 -20.72 47.00
CA LYS A 343 46.00 -20.87 46.29
C LYS A 343 47.19 -20.90 47.25
N THR A 344 47.23 -20.03 48.27
CA THR A 344 48.29 -20.07 49.30
C THR A 344 48.26 -21.37 50.09
N GLN A 345 47.09 -21.84 50.53
CA GLN A 345 46.97 -23.13 51.24
C GLN A 345 47.38 -24.31 50.35
N MET A 346 47.07 -24.27 49.05
CA MET A 346 47.51 -25.28 48.09
C MET A 346 49.03 -25.28 47.92
N THR A 347 49.68 -24.11 47.94
CA THR A 347 51.16 -24.03 47.91
C THR A 347 51.83 -24.45 49.21
N GLU A 348 51.16 -24.35 50.36
CA GLU A 348 51.65 -24.85 51.64
C GLU A 348 51.54 -26.39 51.71
N LEU A 349 50.39 -26.94 51.31
CA LEU A 349 50.20 -28.39 51.21
C LEU A 349 51.14 -29.04 50.18
N GLN A 350 51.51 -28.34 49.10
CA GLN A 350 52.53 -28.79 48.16
C GLN A 350 53.95 -28.72 48.72
N ARG A 351 54.20 -27.86 49.71
CA ARG A 351 55.49 -27.76 50.41
C ARG A 351 55.65 -28.86 51.46
N ASP A 352 54.56 -29.30 52.08
CA ASP A 352 54.56 -30.38 53.07
C ASP A 352 54.72 -31.79 52.45
N TYR A 353 54.74 -31.89 51.12
CA TYR A 353 54.87 -33.14 50.38
C TYR A 353 56.26 -33.36 49.71
N PHE A 354 57.24 -32.47 49.94
CA PHE A 354 58.62 -32.59 49.43
C PHE A 354 59.68 -32.43 50.52
#